data_AF-A0A7X4F7I2-F1
#
_entry.id   AF-A0A7X4F7I2-F1
#
_cell.length_a   1.000
_cell.length_b   1.000
_cell.length_c   1.000
_cell.angle_alpha   90.00
_cell.angle_beta   90.00
_cell.angle_gamma   90.00
#
_symmetry.space_group_name_H-M   'P 1'
#
loop_
_entity.id
_entity.type
_entity.pdbx_description
1 polymer ?
#
loop_
_entity_poly.entity_id
_entity_poly.type
_entity_poly.pdbx_seq_one_letter_code
_entity_poly.pdbx_strand_id
1 'polypeptide(L)'
;MAPETLDRLQTYPWPGNVRELENALISAVLLSDEEVILPRHLPEEILAFGQPPANVPQEGLISEDQQATHIPLGTSLKVVEEAFIRDTLAWQNGNRTKTARILGISVRTLHNRLKD
;
A
#
# COMPACT_ATOMS: atom_id res chain seq x y z
N MET A 1 -14.66 20.99 7.52
CA MET A 1 -13.96 20.23 6.46
C MET A 1 -13.47 21.24 5.42
N ALA A 2 -12.22 21.17 4.99
CA ALA A 2 -11.67 22.12 4.01
C ALA A 2 -12.19 21.85 2.58
N PRO A 3 -12.32 22.87 1.72
CA PRO A 3 -12.81 22.70 0.34
C PRO A 3 -12.01 21.68 -0.47
N GLU A 4 -10.69 21.65 -0.31
CA GLU A 4 -9.78 20.73 -0.99
C GLU A 4 -9.98 19.28 -0.55
N THR A 5 -10.34 19.07 0.73
CA THR A 5 -10.71 17.75 1.26
C THR A 5 -11.97 17.24 0.58
N LEU A 6 -12.96 18.12 0.42
CA LEU A 6 -14.24 17.77 -0.20
C LEU A 6 -14.07 17.41 -1.68
N ASP A 7 -13.24 18.16 -2.40
CA ASP A 7 -12.90 17.90 -3.80
C ASP A 7 -12.28 16.50 -3.98
N ARG A 8 -11.40 16.08 -3.07
CA ARG A 8 -10.81 14.73 -3.07
C ARG A 8 -11.84 13.64 -2.83
N LEU A 9 -12.73 13.84 -1.85
CA LEU A 9 -13.79 12.88 -1.55
C LEU A 9 -14.81 12.74 -2.71
N GLN A 10 -15.05 13.82 -3.46
CA GLN A 10 -15.94 13.81 -4.63
C GLN A 10 -15.29 13.20 -5.87
N THR A 11 -13.98 13.35 -6.02
CA THR A 11 -13.24 12.84 -7.18
C THR A 11 -12.93 11.35 -7.06
N TYR A 12 -12.73 10.84 -5.84
CA TYR A 12 -12.43 9.43 -5.62
C TYR A 12 -13.65 8.53 -5.91
N PRO A 13 -13.47 7.39 -6.62
CA PRO A 13 -14.59 6.61 -7.16
C PRO A 13 -15.23 5.64 -6.17
N TRP A 14 -14.68 5.47 -4.96
CA TRP A 14 -15.22 4.60 -3.91
C TRP A 14 -15.48 3.14 -4.36
N PRO A 15 -14.45 2.40 -4.80
CA PRO A 15 -14.60 1.00 -5.25
C PRO A 15 -15.18 0.07 -4.18
N GLY A 16 -15.02 0.40 -2.89
CA GLY A 16 -15.57 -0.29 -1.72
C GLY A 16 -16.98 0.17 -1.32
N ASN A 17 -17.65 0.98 -2.15
CA ASN A 17 -18.96 1.59 -1.89
C ASN A 17 -18.96 2.59 -0.71
N VAL A 18 -20.15 3.01 -0.27
CA VAL A 18 -20.35 3.98 0.82
C VAL A 18 -19.65 3.60 2.14
N ARG A 19 -19.41 2.32 2.40
CA ARG A 19 -18.68 1.88 3.62
C ARG A 19 -17.22 2.31 3.61
N GLU A 20 -16.61 2.41 2.43
CA GLU A 20 -15.25 2.93 2.28
C GLU A 20 -15.20 4.42 2.60
N LEU A 21 -16.18 5.20 2.13
CA LEU A 21 -16.35 6.61 2.48
C LEU A 21 -16.54 6.81 3.99
N GLU A 22 -17.40 6.00 4.61
CA GLU A 22 -17.62 6.04 6.06
C GLU A 22 -16.32 5.77 6.82
N ASN A 23 -15.59 4.71 6.48
CA ASN A 23 -14.32 4.39 7.10
C ASN A 23 -13.27 5.49 6.91
N ALA A 24 -13.16 6.05 5.71
CA ALA A 24 -12.24 7.15 5.42
C ALA A 24 -12.55 8.40 6.26
N LEU A 25 -13.84 8.73 6.45
CA LEU A 25 -14.26 9.84 7.31
C LEU A 25 -14.02 9.56 8.79
N ILE A 26 -14.28 8.34 9.28
CA ILE A 26 -13.98 7.94 10.66
C ILE A 26 -12.48 8.07 10.93
N SER A 27 -11.65 7.55 10.03
CA SER A 27 -10.19 7.68 10.13
C SER A 27 -9.75 9.15 10.10
N ALA A 28 -10.35 9.97 9.23
CA ALA A 28 -10.01 11.39 9.13
C ALA A 28 -10.38 12.19 10.38
N VAL A 29 -11.49 11.87 11.05
CA VAL A 29 -11.88 12.46 12.33
C VAL A 29 -10.94 12.01 13.45
N LEU A 30 -10.52 10.75 13.44
CA LEU A 30 -9.59 10.22 14.45
C LEU A 30 -8.18 10.83 14.33
N LEU A 31 -7.76 11.16 13.10
CA LEU A 31 -6.46 11.75 12.78
C LEU A 31 -6.46 13.28 12.85
N SER A 32 -7.63 13.91 12.90
CA SER A 32 -7.72 15.37 12.98
C SER A 32 -7.58 15.82 14.43
N ASP A 33 -6.46 16.47 14.75
CA ASP A 33 -6.28 17.20 16.02
C ASP A 33 -6.92 18.60 15.98
N GLU A 34 -7.54 18.97 14.85
CA GLU A 34 -8.11 20.29 14.56
C GLU A 34 -9.63 20.21 14.29
N GLU A 35 -10.33 21.34 14.43
CA GLU A 35 -11.78 21.46 14.18
C GLU A 35 -12.13 21.30 12.67
N VAL A 36 -11.12 21.35 11.79
CA VAL A 36 -11.27 21.25 10.33
C VAL A 36 -10.48 20.06 9.79
N ILE A 37 -11.19 19.13 9.14
CA ILE A 37 -10.55 18.03 8.41
C ILE A 37 -9.87 18.56 7.13
N LEU A 38 -8.55 18.39 7.07
CA LEU A 38 -7.67 18.74 5.96
C LEU A 38 -7.37 17.50 5.10
N PRO A 39 -6.89 17.68 3.85
CA PRO A 39 -6.59 16.54 2.97
C PRO A 39 -5.62 15.54 3.60
N ARG A 40 -4.61 16.02 4.36
CA ARG A 40 -3.63 15.17 5.06
C ARG A 40 -4.21 14.18 6.07
N HIS A 41 -5.47 14.35 6.48
CA HIS A 41 -6.15 13.42 7.38
C HIS A 41 -6.88 12.30 6.60
N LEU A 42 -6.99 12.40 5.28
CA LEU A 42 -7.56 11.35 4.44
C LEU A 42 -6.55 10.23 4.18
N PRO A 43 -7.03 8.99 3.95
CA PRO A 43 -6.22 7.89 3.45
C PRO A 43 -5.39 8.26 2.20
N GLU A 44 -4.19 7.67 2.10
CA GLU A 44 -3.25 7.95 1.01
C GLU A 44 -3.81 7.55 -0.36
N GLU A 45 -4.67 6.52 -0.43
CA GLU A 45 -5.30 6.10 -1.67
C GLU A 45 -6.18 7.21 -2.27
N ILE A 46 -6.86 7.98 -1.42
CA ILE A 46 -7.72 9.10 -1.83
C ILE A 46 -6.88 10.31 -2.23
N LEU A 47 -5.76 10.54 -1.56
CA LEU A 47 -4.84 11.64 -1.86
C LEU A 47 -4.10 11.43 -3.18
N ALA A 48 -3.66 10.20 -3.45
CA ALA A 48 -2.92 9.83 -4.65
C ALA A 48 -3.81 9.73 -5.90
N PHE A 49 -5.13 9.55 -5.74
CA PHE A 49 -6.05 9.41 -6.85
C PHE A 49 -6.09 10.66 -7.74
N GLY A 50 -5.91 10.46 -9.05
CA GLY A 50 -5.96 11.54 -10.05
C GLY A 50 -4.75 12.48 -10.07
N GLN A 51 -3.76 12.30 -9.19
CA GLN A 51 -2.51 13.05 -9.29
C GLN A 51 -1.57 12.36 -10.30
N PRO A 52 -0.88 13.12 -11.17
CA PRO A 52 0.26 12.57 -11.89
C PRO A 52 1.25 12.00 -10.85
N PRO A 53 1.88 10.85 -11.12
CA PRO A 53 2.81 10.23 -10.17
C PRO A 53 3.81 11.30 -9.74
N ALA A 54 3.69 11.74 -8.49
CA ALA A 54 4.32 12.95 -7.99
C ALA A 54 5.78 12.65 -7.72
N ASN A 55 6.60 12.52 -8.78
CA ASN A 55 8.02 12.18 -8.72
C ASN A 55 8.34 11.29 -7.51
N VAL A 56 7.54 10.23 -7.34
CA VAL A 56 7.83 9.21 -6.35
C VAL A 56 9.22 8.73 -6.73
N PRO A 57 10.20 8.69 -5.81
CA PRO A 57 11.32 7.79 -6.04
C PRO A 57 10.67 6.47 -6.45
N GLN A 58 10.90 6.02 -7.68
CA GLN A 58 10.41 4.73 -8.18
C GLN A 58 11.16 3.63 -7.40
N GLU A 59 10.97 3.55 -6.10
CA GLU A 59 11.35 2.43 -5.26
C GLU A 59 10.24 1.38 -5.45
N GLY A 60 10.26 0.67 -6.58
CA GLY A 60 9.32 -0.44 -6.78
C GLY A 60 9.08 -0.91 -8.21
N LEU A 61 9.47 -0.14 -9.23
CA LEU A 61 9.50 -0.66 -10.60
C LEU A 61 10.88 -1.24 -10.86
N ILE A 62 10.99 -2.54 -10.60
CA ILE A 62 12.02 -3.41 -11.16
C ILE A 62 12.13 -3.15 -12.67
N SER A 63 13.32 -2.73 -13.09
CA SER A 63 13.73 -2.71 -14.49
C SER A 63 13.37 -4.06 -15.14
N GLU A 64 12.96 -4.02 -16.40
CA GLU A 64 12.54 -5.17 -17.25
C GLU A 64 13.60 -6.30 -17.43
N ASP A 65 14.68 -6.29 -16.65
CA ASP A 65 15.82 -7.21 -16.76
C ASP A 65 15.95 -8.22 -15.60
N GLN A 66 14.98 -8.28 -14.68
CA GLN A 66 15.00 -9.25 -13.58
C GLN A 66 13.95 -10.34 -13.77
N GLN A 67 14.40 -11.46 -14.36
CA GLN A 67 13.85 -12.82 -14.34
C GLN A 67 12.40 -12.92 -13.83
N ALA A 68 11.44 -12.88 -14.74
CA ALA A 68 10.07 -13.26 -14.45
C ALA A 68 10.06 -14.69 -13.91
N THR A 69 9.75 -14.86 -12.62
CA THR A 69 9.58 -16.17 -12.00
C THR A 69 8.38 -16.83 -12.67
N HIS A 70 8.62 -17.87 -13.49
CA HIS A 70 7.55 -18.60 -14.15
C HIS A 70 6.80 -19.44 -13.13
N ILE A 71 5.68 -18.92 -12.62
CA ILE A 71 4.82 -19.60 -11.65
C ILE A 71 3.80 -20.44 -12.40
N PRO A 72 3.84 -21.79 -12.30
CA PRO A 72 2.86 -22.63 -12.96
C PRO A 72 1.46 -22.42 -12.37
N LEU A 73 0.46 -22.38 -13.26
CA LEU A 73 -0.95 -22.28 -12.88
C LEU A 73 -1.36 -23.48 -12.01
N GLY A 74 -2.07 -23.21 -10.92
CA GLY A 74 -2.43 -24.23 -9.91
C GLY A 74 -1.50 -24.27 -8.70
N THR A 75 -0.41 -23.50 -8.70
CA THR A 75 0.41 -23.30 -7.49
C THR A 75 -0.40 -22.54 -6.44
N SER A 76 -0.36 -23.03 -5.20
CA SER A 76 -1.02 -22.36 -4.08
C SER A 76 -0.42 -20.97 -3.86
N LEU A 77 -1.29 -19.97 -3.63
CA LEU A 77 -0.88 -18.60 -3.34
C LEU A 77 0.10 -18.53 -2.16
N LYS A 78 -0.06 -19.42 -1.15
CA LYS A 78 0.85 -19.49 0.00
C LYS A 78 2.29 -19.81 -0.43
N VAL A 79 2.45 -20.74 -1.37
CA VAL A 79 3.78 -21.18 -1.85
C VAL A 79 4.45 -20.08 -2.66
N VAL A 80 3.68 -19.39 -3.50
CA VAL A 80 4.15 -18.24 -4.27
C VAL A 80 4.62 -17.13 -3.34
N GLU A 81 3.78 -16.75 -2.38
CA GLU A 81 4.06 -15.67 -1.44
C GLU A 81 5.31 -15.96 -0.60
N GLU A 82 5.46 -17.20 -0.13
CA GLU A 82 6.61 -17.62 0.67
C GLU A 82 7.92 -17.59 -0.12
N ALA A 83 7.90 -18.07 -1.37
CA ALA A 83 9.06 -17.99 -2.27
C ALA A 83 9.45 -16.53 -2.52
N PHE A 84 8.47 -15.67 -2.82
CA PHE A 84 8.71 -14.25 -3.08
C PHE A 84 9.28 -13.50 -1.87
N ILE A 85 8.79 -13.82 -0.67
CA ILE A 85 9.30 -13.27 0.59
C ILE A 85 10.78 -13.65 0.79
N ARG A 86 11.12 -14.93 0.57
CA ARG A 86 12.50 -15.42 0.74
C ARG A 86 13.45 -14.79 -0.26
N ASP A 87 13.07 -14.72 -1.53
CA ASP A 87 13.89 -14.16 -2.59
C ASP A 87 14.16 -12.67 -2.37
N THR A 88 13.11 -11.91 -2.01
CA THR A 88 13.24 -10.48 -1.70
C THR A 88 14.09 -10.26 -0.44
N LEU A 89 13.96 -11.12 0.58
CA LEU A 89 14.78 -11.04 1.79
C LEU A 89 16.25 -11.34 1.50
N ALA A 90 16.54 -12.32 0.65
CA ALA A 90 17.89 -12.66 0.22
C ALA A 90 18.51 -11.51 -0.60
N TRP A 91 17.75 -10.94 -1.53
CA TRP A 91 18.15 -9.77 -2.30
C TRP A 91 18.48 -8.56 -1.42
N GLN A 92 17.74 -8.39 -0.31
CA GLN A 92 17.96 -7.33 0.67
C GLN A 92 18.97 -7.66 1.77
N ASN A 93 19.79 -8.72 1.62
CA ASN A 93 20.77 -9.15 2.62
C ASN A 93 20.16 -9.37 4.03
N GLY A 94 18.93 -9.88 4.10
CA GLY A 94 18.24 -10.15 5.36
C GLY A 94 17.64 -8.90 6.03
N ASN A 95 17.64 -7.74 5.37
CA ASN A 95 17.04 -6.53 5.92
C ASN A 95 15.50 -6.60 5.89
N ARG A 96 14.91 -7.03 7.01
CA ARG A 96 13.47 -7.25 7.16
C ARG A 96 12.64 -5.98 6.98
N THR A 97 13.11 -4.83 7.45
CA THR A 97 12.38 -3.56 7.31
C THR A 97 12.30 -3.12 5.84
N LYS A 98 13.42 -3.19 5.12
CA LYS A 98 13.46 -2.89 3.68
C LYS A 98 12.64 -3.90 2.88
N THR A 99 12.76 -5.19 3.22
CA THR A 99 12.01 -6.28 2.57
C THR A 99 10.50 -6.09 2.74
N ALA A 100 10.02 -5.81 3.95
CA ALA A 100 8.61 -5.55 4.22
C ALA A 100 8.09 -4.34 3.42
N ARG A 101 8.90 -3.27 3.35
CA ARG A 101 8.60 -2.08 2.55
C ARG A 101 8.49 -2.40 1.05
N ILE A 102 9.44 -3.17 0.50
CA ILE A 102 9.44 -3.58 -0.92
C ILE A 102 8.23 -4.46 -1.24
N LEU A 103 7.87 -5.36 -0.32
CA LEU A 103 6.72 -6.25 -0.49
C LEU A 103 5.38 -5.57 -0.18
N GLY A 104 5.37 -4.30 0.24
CA GLY A 104 4.15 -3.58 0.59
C GLY A 104 3.39 -4.13 1.80
N ILE A 105 4.09 -4.84 2.71
CA ILE A 105 3.49 -5.45 3.90
C ILE A 105 4.12 -4.90 5.18
N SER A 106 3.42 -5.04 6.32
CA SER A 106 3.99 -4.67 7.61
C SER A 106 5.15 -5.60 8.01
N VAL A 107 6.13 -5.10 8.76
CA VAL A 107 7.22 -5.92 9.32
C VAL A 107 6.67 -7.06 10.20
N ARG A 108 5.54 -6.82 10.89
CA ARG A 108 4.83 -7.84 11.67
C ARG A 108 4.27 -8.95 10.77
N THR A 109 3.68 -8.59 9.64
CA THR A 109 3.17 -9.53 8.64
C THR A 109 4.32 -10.37 8.07
N LEU A 110 5.42 -9.73 7.68
CA LEU A 110 6.63 -10.41 7.21
C LEU A 110 7.15 -11.42 8.25
N HIS A 111 7.19 -11.03 9.52
CA HIS A 111 7.65 -11.91 10.59
C HIS A 111 6.72 -13.10 10.84
N ASN A 112 5.40 -12.90 10.78
CA ASN A 112 4.43 -14.00 10.93
C ASN A 112 4.57 -14.99 9.77
N ARG A 113 4.70 -14.48 8.54
CA ARG A 113 4.92 -15.32 7.34
C ARG A 113 6.23 -16.10 7.34
N LEU A 114 7.24 -15.66 8.10
CA LEU A 114 8.52 -16.37 8.27
C LEU A 114 8.50 -17.40 9.42
N LYS A 115 7.46 -17.39 10.27
CA LYS A 115 7.29 -18.34 11.39
C LYS A 115 6.33 -19.49 11.06
N ASP A 116 5.38 -19.26 10.17
CA ASP A 116 4.42 -20.25 9.64
C ASP A 116 5.02 -21.15 8.56
#